data_AF-A0A2S9FL89-F1
#
_entry.id   AF-A0A2S9FL89-F1
#
_cell.length_a   1.000
_cell.length_b   1.000
_cell.length_c   1.000
_cell.angle_alpha   90.00
_cell.angle_beta   90.00
_cell.angle_gamma   90.00
#
_symmetry.space_group_name_H-M   'P 1'
#
loop_
_entity.id
_entity.type
_entity.pdbx_description
1 polymer ?
#
loop_
_entity_poly.entity_id
_entity_poly.type
_entity_poly.pdbx_seq_one_letter_code
_entity_poly.pdbx_strand_id
1 'polypeptide(L)'
;MGQKINPHGFRLGITTDWKSRWYADKQYADYIKEDVAIRKLLATGLERAGIADVEIERTRDRVRVDIHTARPGIVIGRRGTEADRIRTDLE
;
A
#
# COMPACT_ATOMS: atom_id res chain seq x y z
N MET A 1 -9.49 -26.44 18.83
CA MET A 1 -8.93 -25.53 17.81
C MET A 1 -10.04 -25.07 16.90
N GLY A 2 -10.25 -23.76 16.74
CA GLY A 2 -11.40 -23.20 16.03
C GLY A 2 -11.11 -22.90 14.57
N GLN A 3 -11.92 -23.42 13.67
CA GLN A 3 -11.93 -23.08 12.24
C GLN A 3 -12.56 -21.68 12.06
N LYS A 4 -11.84 -20.62 12.43
CA LYS A 4 -12.32 -19.23 12.30
C LYS A 4 -11.76 -18.59 11.05
N ILE A 5 -12.65 -18.02 10.23
CA ILE A 5 -12.28 -17.25 9.04
C ILE A 5 -11.66 -15.90 9.41
N ASN A 6 -10.84 -15.34 8.53
CA ASN A 6 -10.35 -13.98 8.70
C ASN A 6 -11.54 -12.99 8.61
N PRO A 7 -11.81 -12.21 9.68
CA PRO A 7 -12.94 -11.29 9.73
C PRO A 7 -12.88 -10.15 8.70
N HIS A 8 -11.70 -9.73 8.26
CA HIS A 8 -11.55 -8.71 7.21
C HIS A 8 -11.92 -9.27 5.85
N GLY A 9 -11.38 -10.46 5.51
CA GLY A 9 -11.70 -11.13 4.25
C GLY A 9 -13.18 -11.51 4.16
N PHE A 10 -13.79 -11.93 5.27
CA PHE A 10 -15.21 -12.28 5.32
C PHE A 10 -16.16 -11.09 5.06
N ARG A 11 -15.73 -9.85 5.37
CA ARG A 11 -16.56 -8.64 5.21
C ARG A 11 -16.17 -7.78 4.01
N LEU A 12 -15.21 -8.25 3.23
CA LEU A 12 -14.70 -7.57 2.04
C LEU A 12 -15.83 -7.41 1.02
N GLY A 13 -16.07 -6.20 0.53
CA GLY A 13 -17.15 -5.88 -0.40
C GLY A 13 -18.54 -5.70 0.25
N ILE A 14 -18.66 -5.82 1.58
CA ILE A 14 -19.89 -5.51 2.33
C ILE A 14 -19.67 -4.27 3.19
N THR A 15 -18.73 -4.36 4.14
CA THR A 15 -18.41 -3.25 5.06
C THR A 15 -16.95 -2.83 5.00
N THR A 16 -16.08 -3.69 4.46
CA THR A 16 -14.64 -3.42 4.34
C THR A 16 -14.26 -3.34 2.88
N ASP A 17 -13.54 -2.28 2.52
CA ASP A 17 -13.10 -2.04 1.15
C ASP A 17 -11.77 -2.74 0.82
N TRP A 18 -11.48 -2.78 -0.48
CA TRP A 18 -10.22 -3.27 -1.02
C TRP A 18 -9.08 -2.28 -0.77
N LYS A 19 -7.93 -2.81 -0.37
CA LYS A 19 -6.68 -2.06 -0.16
C LYS A 19 -5.91 -1.78 -1.46
N SER A 20 -6.22 -2.49 -2.54
CA SER A 20 -5.72 -2.19 -3.88
C SER A 20 -6.93 -2.02 -4.79
N ARG A 21 -7.08 -0.86 -5.43
CA ARG A 21 -8.22 -0.51 -6.29
C ARG A 21 -7.74 -0.20 -7.69
N TRP A 22 -7.87 -1.17 -8.58
CA TRP A 22 -7.56 -1.03 -10.00
C TRP A 22 -8.13 -2.21 -10.79
N TYR A 23 -8.15 -2.08 -12.12
CA TYR A 23 -8.61 -3.12 -13.04
C TYR A 23 -7.55 -3.41 -14.09
N ALA A 24 -7.32 -4.69 -14.41
CA ALA A 24 -6.46 -5.10 -15.51
C ALA A 24 -6.90 -6.45 -16.08
N ASP A 25 -6.90 -6.58 -17.41
CA ASP A 25 -7.21 -7.85 -18.08
C ASP A 25 -5.97 -8.75 -18.15
N LYS A 26 -5.02 -8.41 -19.03
CA LYS A 26 -3.84 -9.26 -19.31
C LYS A 26 -2.64 -8.97 -18.40
N GLN A 27 -2.55 -7.75 -17.87
CA GLN A 27 -1.41 -7.27 -17.08
C GLN A 27 -1.58 -7.49 -15.57
N TYR A 28 -2.61 -8.24 -15.15
CA TYR A 28 -2.95 -8.45 -13.75
C TYR A 28 -1.80 -9.04 -12.93
N ALA A 29 -1.09 -10.04 -13.49
CA ALA A 29 0.03 -10.68 -12.81
C ALA A 29 1.21 -9.71 -12.57
N ASP A 30 1.50 -8.86 -13.54
CA ASP A 30 2.58 -7.87 -13.45
C ASP A 30 2.24 -6.81 -12.39
N TYR A 31 1.00 -6.32 -12.39
CA TYR A 31 0.54 -5.33 -11.40
C TYR A 31 0.51 -5.89 -9.98
N ILE A 32 0.13 -7.16 -9.77
CA ILE A 32 0.26 -7.78 -8.45
C ILE A 32 1.73 -7.85 -8.00
N LYS A 33 2.63 -8.23 -8.92
CA LYS A 33 4.06 -8.32 -8.59
C LYS A 33 4.60 -6.96 -8.15
N GLU A 34 4.20 -5.90 -8.84
CA GLU A 34 4.52 -4.52 -8.50
C GLU A 34 3.93 -4.12 -7.14
N ASP A 35 2.63 -4.34 -6.91
CA ASP A 35 1.96 -4.04 -5.64
C ASP A 35 2.65 -4.75 -4.45
N VAL A 36 3.09 -6.01 -4.62
CA VAL A 36 3.83 -6.76 -3.59
C VAL A 36 5.21 -6.14 -3.34
N ALA A 37 5.91 -5.70 -4.39
CA ALA A 37 7.22 -5.05 -4.26
C ALA A 37 7.09 -3.70 -3.52
N ILE A 38 6.11 -2.88 -3.89
CA ILE A 38 5.80 -1.60 -3.24
C ILE A 38 5.54 -1.82 -1.74
N ARG A 39 4.65 -2.77 -1.40
CA ARG A 39 4.31 -3.07 0.01
C ARG A 39 5.53 -3.54 0.81
N LYS A 40 6.42 -4.34 0.23
CA LYS A 40 7.66 -4.80 0.90
C LYS A 40 8.64 -3.66 1.13
N LEU A 41 8.83 -2.79 0.14
CA LEU A 41 9.72 -1.63 0.23
C LEU A 41 9.25 -0.69 1.34
N LEU A 42 7.95 -0.36 1.37
CA LEU A 42 7.36 0.50 2.40
C LEU A 42 7.43 -0.12 3.79
N ALA A 43 7.18 -1.44 3.92
CA ALA A 43 7.28 -2.12 5.21
C ALA A 43 8.70 -2.05 5.81
N THR A 44 9.73 -2.13 4.97
CA THR A 44 11.13 -2.12 5.41
C THR A 44 11.63 -0.70 5.67
N GLY A 45 11.32 0.26 4.80
CA GLY A 45 11.80 1.64 4.92
C GLY A 45 11.14 2.44 6.04
N LEU A 46 9.89 2.10 6.40
CA LEU A 46 9.04 2.90 7.28
C LEU A 46 8.57 2.16 8.53
N GLU A 47 9.27 1.10 8.95
CA GLU A 47 8.93 0.33 10.16
C GLU A 47 8.75 1.24 11.39
N ARG A 48 9.64 2.23 11.53
CA ARG A 48 9.59 3.21 12.63
C ARG A 48 8.44 4.21 12.53
N ALA A 49 7.83 4.38 11.36
CA ALA A 49 6.69 5.28 11.18
C ALA A 49 5.40 4.67 11.75
N GLY A 50 5.29 3.34 11.85
CA GLY A 50 4.06 2.68 12.27
C GLY A 50 2.98 2.86 11.20
N ILE A 51 3.16 2.17 10.07
CA ILE A 51 2.17 2.13 9.00
C ILE A 51 1.00 1.25 9.46
N ALA A 52 -0.21 1.79 9.40
CA ALA A 52 -1.44 1.10 9.70
C ALA A 52 -2.07 0.50 8.44
N ASP A 53 -2.06 1.26 7.34
CA ASP A 53 -2.58 0.78 6.06
C ASP A 53 -1.83 1.39 4.87
N VAL A 54 -1.84 0.66 3.74
CA VAL A 54 -1.31 1.11 2.45
C VAL A 54 -2.38 0.82 1.40
N GLU A 55 -2.95 1.89 0.87
CA GLU A 55 -3.90 1.83 -0.24
C GLU A 55 -3.16 2.09 -1.54
N ILE A 56 -3.41 1.24 -2.55
CA ILE A 56 -2.80 1.38 -3.88
C ILE A 56 -3.93 1.57 -4.88
N GLU A 57 -3.97 2.73 -5.51
CA GLU A 57 -4.90 3.01 -6.61
C GLU A 57 -4.10 3.12 -7.90
N ARG A 58 -4.50 2.38 -8.94
CA ARG A 58 -3.84 2.45 -10.25
C ARG A 58 -4.84 2.97 -11.28
N THR A 59 -4.46 4.07 -11.89
CA THR A 59 -5.07 4.60 -13.12
C THR A 59 -4.21 4.19 -14.31
N ARG A 60 -4.64 4.50 -15.54
CA ARG A 60 -3.94 4.07 -16.76
C ARG A 60 -2.46 4.49 -16.81
N ASP A 61 -2.18 5.70 -16.34
CA ASP A 61 -0.85 6.33 -16.49
C ASP A 61 -0.16 6.59 -15.15
N ARG A 62 -0.85 6.36 -14.03
CA ARG A 62 -0.35 6.73 -12.69
C ARG A 62 -0.74 5.71 -11.63
N VAL A 63 0.23 5.40 -10.78
CA VAL A 63 0.04 4.68 -9.52
C VAL A 63 -0.01 5.71 -8.40
N ARG A 64 -1.08 5.69 -7.61
CA ARG A 64 -1.22 6.45 -6.38
C ARG A 64 -1.06 5.49 -5.20
N VAL A 65 -0.18 5.85 -4.28
CA VAL A 65 0.07 5.08 -3.06
C VAL A 65 -0.26 5.96 -1.88
N ASP A 66 -1.34 5.62 -1.19
CA ASP A 66 -1.83 6.36 -0.02
C ASP A 66 -1.43 5.61 1.25
N ILE A 67 -0.64 6.27 2.10
CA ILE A 67 -0.06 5.67 3.30
C ILE A 67 -0.77 6.22 4.54
N HIS A 68 -1.40 5.32 5.30
CA HIS A 68 -2.02 5.64 6.58
C HIS A 68 -1.03 5.30 7.69
N THR A 69 -0.55 6.33 8.41
CA THR A 69 0.48 6.18 9.45
C THR A 69 0.14 6.94 10.72
N ALA A 70 0.58 6.41 11.87
CA ALA A 70 0.49 7.09 13.16
C ALA A 70 1.51 8.24 13.30
N ARG A 71 2.64 8.21 12.57
CA ARG A 71 3.72 9.20 12.68
C ARG A 71 4.10 9.78 11.31
N PRO A 72 3.29 10.70 10.76
CA PRO A 72 3.53 11.28 9.43
C PRO A 72 4.87 12.02 9.32
N GLY A 73 5.36 12.62 10.41
CA GLY A 73 6.64 13.35 10.40
C GLY A 73 7.86 12.48 10.05
N ILE A 74 7.83 11.19 10.36
CA ILE A 74 8.91 10.26 9.99
C ILE A 74 8.84 9.91 8.50
N VAL A 75 7.62 9.73 7.96
CA VAL A 75 7.39 9.42 6.55
C VAL A 75 7.75 10.60 5.63
N ILE A 76 7.41 11.82 6.05
CA ILE A 76 7.69 13.04 5.26
C ILE A 76 9.18 13.44 5.37
N GLY A 77 9.78 13.26 6.56
CA GLY A 77 11.13 13.69 6.83
C GLY A 77 11.30 15.21 6.90
N ARG A 78 12.56 15.68 6.93
CA ARG A 78 12.85 17.12 6.98
C ARG A 78 12.57 17.74 5.60
N ARG A 79 11.62 18.70 5.54
CA ARG A 79 11.23 19.40 4.29
C ARG A 79 10.80 18.47 3.13
N GLY A 80 10.30 17.27 3.43
CA GLY A 80 9.82 16.34 2.39
C GLY A 80 10.89 15.43 1.78
N THR A 81 12.17 15.53 2.20
CA THR A 81 13.26 14.77 1.58
C THR A 81 13.07 13.26 1.65
N GLU A 82 12.48 12.74 2.72
CA GLU A 82 12.27 11.29 2.86
C GLU A 82 11.14 10.81 1.95
N ALA A 83 10.07 11.59 1.83
CA ALA A 83 8.97 11.30 0.91
C ALA A 83 9.43 11.32 -0.55
N ASP A 84 10.28 12.28 -0.92
CA ASP A 84 10.83 12.38 -2.27
C ASP A 84 11.78 11.21 -2.55
N ARG A 85 12.62 10.82 -1.59
CA ARG A 85 13.48 9.63 -1.71
C ARG A 85 12.66 8.37 -1.97
N ILE A 86 11.62 8.11 -1.17
CA ILE A 86 10.77 6.93 -1.34
C ILE A 86 10.06 6.97 -2.69
N ARG A 87 9.65 8.14 -3.17
CA ARG A 87 9.08 8.29 -4.51
C ARG A 87 10.08 7.89 -5.59
N THR A 88 11.34 8.34 -5.50
CA THR A 88 12.39 7.97 -6.45
C THR A 88 12.73 6.47 -6.39
N ASP A 89 12.72 5.87 -5.20
CA ASP A 89 12.95 4.42 -5.05
C ASP A 89 11.80 3.57 -5.62
N LEU A 90 10.62 4.17 -5.87
CA LEU A 90 9.43 3.54 -6.44
C LEU A 90 9.25 3.81 -7.95
N GLU A 91 10.01 4.74 -8.53
CA GLU A 91 10.09 4.99 -9.98
C GLU A 91 11.08 4.01 -10.65
#